data_AF-A0A971ZT59-F1
#
_entry.id   AF-A0A971ZT59-F1
#
_cell.length_a   1.000
_cell.length_b   1.000
_cell.length_c   1.000
_cell.angle_alpha   90.00
_cell.angle_beta   90.00
_cell.angle_gamma   90.00
#
_symmetry.space_group_name_H-M   'P 1'
#
loop_
_entity.id
_entity.type
_entity.pdbx_description
1 polymer ?
#
loop_
_entity_poly.entity_id
_entity_poly.type
_entity_poly.pdbx_seq_one_letter_code
_entity_poly.pdbx_strand_id
1 'polypeptide(L)'
;MRRKLCRFSQESRGFFTVSTQSSLIMWAIRYPTKDRLIMRSTLSRKTRLNWLIDAGLFLAAIIVSLSGIYFLYFPNGYQGGRNPWYDVRIVFDRAAWSDIHTWGGVLMIAAVAIHLAIHTLWIKTMSKRALNMRRQGRAPMSRGAKVNIAVNAAIAATFLLTAISGIYFLFVPGGSGRPTVVFSPTTWDLIHTWAGVAMIAAAPVHFCNHWGWVTKVTTKFFAAPVPQPGSSRSTMTTQ
;
A
#
# COMPACT_ATOMS: atom_id res chain seq x y z
N MET A 1 -37.53 54.42 36.58
CA MET A 1 -36.29 53.89 37.22
C MET A 1 -35.38 53.36 36.09
N ARG A 2 -34.31 54.07 35.69
CA ARG A 2 -32.87 53.83 36.03
C ARG A 2 -32.44 52.38 35.68
N ARG A 3 -31.43 52.03 34.85
CA ARG A 3 -30.23 52.65 34.21
C ARG A 3 -29.91 51.83 32.90
N LYS A 4 -29.44 52.36 31.75
CA LYS A 4 -28.06 52.77 31.33
C LYS A 4 -26.99 51.71 31.68
N LEU A 5 -26.24 51.07 30.75
CA LEU A 5 -25.17 51.54 29.83
C LEU A 5 -24.82 50.42 28.79
N CYS A 6 -24.75 50.63 27.46
CA CYS A 6 -23.67 51.18 26.59
C CYS A 6 -22.43 50.28 26.31
N ARG A 7 -22.29 49.80 25.05
CA ARG A 7 -21.18 50.09 24.08
C ARG A 7 -21.41 49.33 22.75
N PHE A 8 -21.76 50.02 21.66
CA PHE A 8 -20.91 50.52 20.54
C PHE A 8 -20.23 49.40 19.72
N SER A 9 -20.75 49.06 18.52
CA SER A 9 -20.38 49.58 17.17
C SER A 9 -19.14 48.87 16.62
N GLN A 10 -19.14 48.21 15.46
CA GLN A 10 -19.35 48.72 14.10
C GLN A 10 -19.61 47.48 13.19
N GLU A 11 -20.71 47.38 12.42
CA GLU A 11 -20.80 47.76 10.99
C GLU A 11 -19.63 47.24 10.13
N SER A 12 -19.80 46.68 8.93
CA SER A 12 -20.96 46.42 8.06
C SER A 12 -20.41 45.86 6.74
N ARG A 13 -21.17 44.97 6.09
CA ARG A 13 -21.47 44.91 4.63
C ARG A 13 -20.25 45.01 3.68
N GLY A 14 -19.85 43.98 2.94
CA GLY A 14 -20.65 43.27 1.95
C GLY A 14 -20.30 43.79 0.54
N PHE A 15 -19.85 42.93 -0.37
CA PHE A 15 -20.17 42.98 -1.81
C PHE A 15 -19.50 41.80 -2.54
N PHE A 16 -20.31 41.04 -3.29
CA PHE A 16 -19.86 40.17 -4.36
C PHE A 16 -19.44 41.05 -5.54
N THR A 17 -18.21 40.91 -6.01
CA THR A 17 -17.81 41.36 -7.36
C THR A 17 -17.07 40.23 -8.04
N VAL A 18 -17.63 39.79 -9.17
CA VAL A 18 -16.92 38.99 -10.17
C VAL A 18 -16.06 39.98 -10.95
N SER A 19 -14.74 39.77 -10.95
CA SER A 19 -13.80 40.52 -11.80
C SER A 19 -12.74 39.56 -12.33
N THR A 20 -12.88 39.23 -13.61
CA THR A 20 -11.83 38.71 -14.48
C THR A 20 -10.76 39.78 -14.72
N GLN A 21 -9.52 39.52 -14.33
CA GLN A 21 -8.30 39.71 -15.15
C GLN A 21 -7.03 39.62 -14.29
N SER A 22 -6.11 38.77 -14.76
CA SER A 22 -4.66 38.98 -14.83
C SER A 22 -3.99 39.73 -13.69
N SER A 23 -3.35 39.00 -12.78
CA SER A 23 -2.19 39.50 -12.03
C SER A 23 -1.26 38.34 -11.71
N LEU A 24 -0.10 38.38 -12.36
CA LEU A 24 1.11 37.65 -12.03
C LEU A 24 1.47 37.92 -10.56
N ILE A 25 1.03 37.05 -9.66
CA ILE A 25 1.52 37.03 -8.28
C ILE A 25 2.61 35.96 -8.23
N MET A 26 3.86 36.45 -8.24
CA MET A 26 5.01 35.69 -7.77
C MET A 26 4.64 35.00 -6.46
N TRP A 27 4.53 33.68 -6.50
CA TRP A 27 4.58 32.85 -5.31
C TRP A 27 6.04 32.87 -4.86
N ALA A 28 6.43 33.89 -4.08
CA ALA A 28 7.65 33.85 -3.30
C ALA A 28 7.46 32.79 -2.20
N ILE A 29 7.63 31.53 -2.58
CA ILE A 29 8.02 30.47 -1.66
C ILE A 29 9.28 30.98 -1.02
N ARG A 30 9.18 31.45 0.22
CA ARG A 30 10.35 31.53 1.08
C ARG A 30 10.86 30.10 1.24
N TYR A 31 11.72 29.68 0.32
CA TYR A 31 12.47 28.45 0.46
C TYR A 31 13.25 28.58 1.77
N PRO A 32 13.08 27.66 2.73
CA PRO A 32 13.94 27.65 3.90
C PRO A 32 15.39 27.55 3.42
N THR A 33 16.26 28.40 3.98
CA THR A 33 17.69 28.46 3.66
C THR A 33 18.30 27.06 3.77
N LYS A 34 19.16 26.70 2.80
CA LYS A 34 19.85 25.39 2.72
C LYS A 34 20.50 24.98 4.04
N ASP A 35 20.95 25.95 4.84
CA ASP A 35 21.67 25.73 6.09
C ASP A 35 20.78 25.18 7.22
N ARG A 36 19.45 25.38 7.16
CA ARG A 36 18.50 24.78 8.12
C ARG A 36 18.05 23.38 7.70
N LEU A 37 18.28 22.97 6.44
CA LEU A 37 18.00 21.62 5.94
C LEU A 37 19.06 20.59 6.38
N ILE A 38 20.20 21.04 6.89
CA ILE A 38 21.28 20.20 7.46
C ILE A 38 21.04 19.94 8.97
N MET A 39 19.86 20.23 9.52
CA MET A 39 19.50 19.68 10.84
C MET A 39 19.03 18.23 10.70
N ARG A 40 19.99 17.30 10.77
CA ARG A 40 19.85 15.89 11.16
C ARG A 40 18.45 15.30 10.96
N SER A 41 18.04 15.04 9.72
CA SER A 41 16.81 14.28 9.48
C SER A 41 17.04 12.79 9.66
N THR A 42 17.53 12.37 10.82
CA THR A 42 17.74 10.95 11.11
C THR A 42 16.37 10.26 11.18
N LEU A 43 16.09 9.40 10.19
CA LEU A 43 14.94 8.50 10.29
C LEU A 43 15.13 7.57 11.49
N SER A 44 14.06 7.35 12.26
CA SER A 44 14.08 6.35 13.31
C SER A 44 14.38 4.97 12.72
N ARG A 45 15.05 4.09 13.49
CA ARG A 45 15.31 2.71 13.07
C ARG A 45 14.02 2.00 12.63
N LYS A 46 12.93 2.22 13.36
CA LYS A 46 11.60 1.69 13.02
C LYS A 46 11.12 2.17 11.65
N THR A 47 11.22 3.46 11.36
CA THR A 47 10.80 4.01 10.05
C THR A 47 11.66 3.47 8.91
N ARG A 48 12.97 3.30 9.12
CA ARG A 48 13.87 2.69 8.12
C ARG A 48 13.51 1.24 7.85
N LEU A 49 13.23 0.46 8.90
CA LEU A 49 12.82 -0.93 8.77
C LEU A 49 11.47 -1.06 8.06
N ASN A 50 10.48 -0.24 8.41
CA ASN A 50 9.20 -0.22 7.72
C ASN A 50 9.38 0.09 6.23
N TRP A 51 10.22 1.06 5.88
CA TRP A 51 10.52 1.38 4.49
C TRP A 51 11.16 0.21 3.73
N LEU A 52 12.10 -0.52 4.35
CA LEU A 52 12.71 -1.71 3.74
C LEU A 52 11.69 -2.84 3.53
N ILE A 53 10.79 -3.05 4.49
CA ILE A 53 9.73 -4.06 4.38
C ILE A 53 8.75 -3.69 3.27
N ASP A 54 8.32 -2.44 3.20
CA ASP A 54 7.40 -1.96 2.17
C ASP A 54 8.05 -1.98 0.77
N ALA A 55 9.34 -1.65 0.66
CA ALA A 55 10.10 -1.76 -0.58
C ALA A 55 10.26 -3.22 -1.04
N GLY A 56 10.58 -4.13 -0.12
CA GLY A 56 10.66 -5.56 -0.39
C GLY A 56 9.31 -6.15 -0.80
N LEU A 57 8.23 -5.75 -0.12
CA LEU A 57 6.87 -6.14 -0.47
C LEU A 57 6.48 -5.64 -1.87
N PHE A 58 6.79 -4.38 -2.20
CA PHE A 58 6.52 -3.81 -3.52
C PHE A 58 7.27 -4.55 -4.63
N LEU A 59 8.55 -4.88 -4.42
CA LEU A 59 9.34 -5.65 -5.38
C LEU A 59 8.80 -7.06 -5.57
N ALA A 60 8.48 -7.76 -4.48
CA ALA A 60 7.88 -9.09 -4.54
C ALA A 60 6.54 -9.05 -5.29
N ALA A 61 5.70 -8.05 -5.03
CA ALA A 61 4.43 -7.86 -5.73
C ALA A 61 4.63 -7.68 -7.25
N ILE A 62 5.65 -6.92 -7.69
CA ILE A 62 5.98 -6.80 -9.12
C ILE A 62 6.38 -8.15 -9.71
N ILE A 63 7.30 -8.87 -9.06
CA ILE A 63 7.80 -10.17 -9.55
C ILE A 63 6.65 -11.19 -9.70
N VAL A 64 5.80 -11.29 -8.69
CA VAL A 64 4.65 -12.21 -8.69
C VAL A 64 3.59 -11.78 -9.70
N SER A 65 3.34 -10.47 -9.83
CA SER A 65 2.38 -9.96 -10.83
C SER A 65 2.84 -10.23 -12.25
N LEU A 66 4.12 -9.98 -12.56
CA LEU A 66 4.67 -10.22 -13.90
C LEU A 66 4.67 -11.71 -14.26
N SER A 67 5.10 -12.57 -13.34
CA SER A 67 5.06 -14.02 -13.55
C SER A 67 3.63 -14.57 -13.60
N GLY A 68 2.68 -14.00 -12.85
CA GLY A 68 1.26 -14.34 -12.94
C GLY A 68 0.65 -13.93 -14.29
N ILE A 69 0.96 -12.71 -14.77
CA ILE A 69 0.57 -12.24 -16.10
C ILE A 69 1.12 -13.17 -17.18
N TYR A 70 2.37 -13.62 -17.06
CA TYR A 70 2.93 -14.62 -17.98
C TYR A 70 2.04 -15.88 -18.05
N PHE A 71 1.57 -16.42 -16.93
CA PHE A 71 0.70 -17.60 -16.94
C PHE A 71 -0.71 -17.37 -17.51
N LEU A 72 -1.22 -16.13 -17.50
CA LEU A 72 -2.49 -15.80 -18.15
C LEU A 72 -2.41 -15.90 -19.68
N TYR A 73 -1.25 -15.56 -20.26
CA TYR A 73 -1.06 -15.54 -21.72
C TYR A 73 -0.39 -16.82 -22.25
N PHE A 74 0.39 -17.51 -21.42
CA PHE A 74 1.17 -18.70 -21.80
C PHE A 74 0.72 -19.94 -20.99
N PRO A 75 -0.47 -20.49 -21.29
CA PRO A 75 -1.00 -21.66 -20.60
C PRO A 75 -0.19 -22.92 -20.91
N ASN A 76 -0.26 -23.89 -20.00
CA ASN A 76 0.51 -25.13 -20.12
C ASN A 76 -0.05 -26.09 -21.19
N GLY A 77 0.79 -27.05 -21.59
CA GLY A 77 0.40 -28.30 -22.24
C GLY A 77 0.47 -28.27 -23.77
N TYR A 78 0.95 -29.39 -24.33
CA TYR A 78 0.84 -29.66 -25.75
C TYR A 78 -0.60 -30.06 -26.06
N GLN A 79 -1.39 -29.10 -26.54
CA GLN A 79 -2.81 -29.32 -26.84
C GLN A 79 -2.98 -29.97 -28.23
N GLY A 80 -2.21 -31.03 -28.53
CA GLY A 80 -2.20 -31.66 -29.85
C GLY A 80 -1.84 -30.67 -30.98
N GLY A 81 -0.90 -29.77 -30.73
CA GLY A 81 -0.52 -28.69 -31.66
C GLY A 81 -1.43 -27.45 -31.64
N ARG A 82 -2.52 -27.44 -30.86
CA ARG A 82 -3.46 -26.31 -30.75
C ARG A 82 -3.00 -25.19 -29.81
N ASN A 83 -1.91 -25.42 -29.07
CA ASN A 83 -1.24 -24.41 -28.27
C ASN A 83 -0.02 -23.91 -29.07
N PRO A 84 -0.14 -22.81 -29.84
CA PRO A 84 0.96 -22.28 -30.63
C PRO A 84 2.11 -21.74 -29.74
N TRP A 85 1.85 -21.57 -28.45
CA TRP A 85 2.80 -21.10 -27.45
C TRP A 85 3.42 -22.22 -26.64
N TYR A 86 3.18 -23.48 -27.01
CA TYR A 86 3.83 -24.60 -26.35
C TYR A 86 5.35 -24.48 -26.47
N ASP A 87 6.04 -24.57 -25.32
CA ASP A 87 7.50 -24.45 -25.20
C ASP A 87 8.12 -23.10 -25.64
N VAL A 88 7.30 -22.03 -25.74
CA VAL A 88 7.83 -20.70 -26.00
C VAL A 88 8.67 -20.20 -24.82
N ARG A 89 9.90 -19.76 -25.10
CA ARG A 89 10.80 -19.18 -24.10
C ARG A 89 10.75 -17.66 -24.16
N ILE A 90 10.15 -17.05 -23.15
CA ILE A 90 10.09 -15.59 -22.97
C ILE A 90 10.99 -15.24 -21.78
N VAL A 91 12.20 -14.73 -22.02
CA VAL A 91 13.28 -14.48 -21.02
C VAL A 91 13.78 -15.77 -20.34
N PHE A 92 12.91 -16.50 -19.66
CA PHE A 92 13.17 -17.79 -19.02
C PHE A 92 12.28 -18.89 -19.61
N ASP A 93 12.62 -20.15 -19.34
CA ASP A 93 11.68 -21.24 -19.61
C ASP A 93 10.52 -21.25 -18.60
N ARG A 94 9.50 -22.05 -18.91
CA ARG A 94 8.26 -22.11 -18.12
C ARG A 94 8.51 -22.60 -16.69
N ALA A 95 9.49 -23.48 -16.48
CA ALA A 95 9.82 -24.00 -15.16
C ALA A 95 10.42 -22.88 -14.28
N ALA A 96 11.37 -22.13 -14.81
CA ALA A 96 11.93 -20.97 -14.13
C ALA A 96 10.86 -19.89 -13.83
N TRP A 97 9.93 -19.63 -14.75
CA TRP A 97 8.77 -18.75 -14.44
C TRP A 97 7.90 -19.29 -13.30
N SER A 98 7.73 -20.62 -13.23
CA SER A 98 6.98 -21.28 -12.16
C SER A 98 7.67 -21.12 -10.81
N ASP A 99 9.01 -21.27 -10.78
CA ASP A 99 9.81 -21.09 -9.57
C ASP A 99 9.77 -19.63 -9.10
N ILE A 100 9.92 -18.67 -10.03
CA ILE A 100 9.82 -17.24 -9.73
C ILE A 100 8.47 -16.89 -9.13
N HIS A 101 7.38 -17.37 -9.73
CA HIS A 101 6.02 -17.12 -9.22
C HIS A 101 5.79 -17.74 -7.85
N THR A 102 6.21 -18.99 -7.69
CA THR A 102 6.03 -19.77 -6.47
C THR A 102 6.79 -19.15 -5.30
N TRP A 103 8.10 -18.99 -5.43
CA TRP A 103 8.94 -18.46 -4.35
C TRP A 103 8.74 -16.97 -4.13
N GLY A 104 8.48 -16.21 -5.20
CA GLY A 104 8.04 -14.83 -5.10
C GLY A 104 6.73 -14.70 -4.32
N GLY A 105 5.77 -15.60 -4.57
CA GLY A 105 4.48 -15.65 -3.88
C GLY A 105 4.63 -15.96 -2.38
N VAL A 106 5.45 -16.96 -2.04
CA VAL A 106 5.78 -17.30 -0.65
C VAL A 106 6.42 -16.10 0.07
N LEU A 107 7.40 -15.46 -0.56
CA LEU A 107 8.04 -14.26 -0.01
C LEU A 107 7.04 -13.11 0.16
N MET A 108 6.17 -12.88 -0.83
CA MET A 108 5.13 -11.87 -0.76
C MET A 108 4.16 -12.14 0.40
N ILE A 109 3.76 -13.39 0.62
CA ILE A 109 2.89 -13.77 1.74
C ILE A 109 3.55 -13.43 3.09
N ALA A 110 4.82 -13.79 3.26
CA ALA A 110 5.58 -13.46 4.46
C ALA A 110 5.70 -11.93 4.67
N ALA A 111 6.02 -11.19 3.61
CA ALA A 111 6.15 -9.73 3.66
C ALA A 111 4.81 -9.04 4.00
N VAL A 112 3.69 -9.50 3.43
CA VAL A 112 2.35 -8.97 3.75
C VAL A 112 1.99 -9.24 5.21
N ALA A 113 2.31 -10.42 5.76
CA ALA A 113 2.06 -10.71 7.17
C ALA A 113 2.78 -9.71 8.10
N ILE A 114 4.05 -9.39 7.79
CA ILE A 114 4.82 -8.39 8.53
C ILE A 114 4.25 -6.98 8.32
N HIS A 115 3.90 -6.62 7.09
CA HIS A 115 3.29 -5.32 6.77
C HIS A 115 1.97 -5.11 7.55
N LEU A 116 1.10 -6.12 7.60
CA LEU A 116 -0.12 -6.08 8.40
C LEU A 116 0.17 -5.90 9.90
N ALA A 117 1.21 -6.56 10.43
CA ALA A 117 1.63 -6.40 11.82
C ALA A 117 2.04 -4.94 12.13
N ILE A 118 2.77 -4.30 11.22
CA ILE A 118 3.14 -2.88 11.30
C ILE A 118 1.89 -1.97 11.32
N HIS A 119 0.86 -2.34 10.55
CA HIS A 119 -0.37 -1.56 10.40
C HIS A 119 -1.46 -1.85 11.45
N THR A 120 -1.23 -2.73 12.43
CA THR A 120 -2.23 -3.13 13.45
C THR A 120 -2.91 -1.96 14.17
N LEU A 121 -2.16 -0.93 14.58
CA LEU A 121 -2.73 0.24 15.27
C LEU A 121 -3.68 1.03 14.35
N TRP A 122 -3.29 1.21 13.09
CA TRP A 122 -4.12 1.88 12.10
C TRP A 122 -5.41 1.09 11.84
N ILE A 123 -5.30 -0.24 11.67
CA ILE A 123 -6.44 -1.14 11.48
C ILE A 123 -7.43 -1.00 12.65
N LYS A 124 -6.96 -1.16 13.89
CA LYS A 124 -7.79 -1.03 15.10
C LYS A 124 -8.51 0.33 15.15
N THR A 125 -7.79 1.41 14.85
CA THR A 125 -8.34 2.77 14.89
C THR A 125 -9.41 2.98 13.83
N MET A 126 -9.17 2.54 12.59
CA MET A 126 -10.13 2.69 11.50
C MET A 126 -11.34 1.78 11.66
N SER A 127 -11.15 0.53 12.11
CA SER A 127 -12.26 -0.38 12.43
C SER A 127 -13.16 0.20 13.51
N LYS A 128 -12.59 0.73 14.60
CA LYS A 128 -13.36 1.39 15.67
C LYS A 128 -14.13 2.59 15.13
N ARG A 129 -13.50 3.42 14.29
CA ARG A 129 -14.15 4.59 13.67
C ARG A 129 -15.30 4.19 12.76
N ALA A 130 -15.13 3.16 11.93
CA ALA A 130 -16.16 2.63 11.04
C ALA A 130 -17.35 2.02 11.81
N LEU A 131 -17.07 1.27 12.90
CA LEU A 131 -18.11 0.70 13.75
C LEU A 131 -18.89 1.76 14.53
N ASN A 132 -18.19 2.76 15.08
CA ASN A 132 -18.83 3.86 15.80
C ASN A 132 -19.70 4.72 14.88
N MET A 133 -19.33 4.87 13.61
CA MET A 133 -20.19 5.49 12.60
C MET A 133 -21.50 4.73 12.46
N ARG A 134 -21.40 3.41 12.27
CA ARG A 134 -22.57 2.54 12.04
C ARG A 134 -23.48 2.45 13.26
N ARG A 135 -22.92 2.52 14.48
CA ARG A 135 -23.66 2.34 15.74
C ARG A 135 -24.16 3.64 16.38
N GLN A 136 -23.48 4.76 16.18
CA GLN A 136 -23.71 5.98 16.98
C GLN A 136 -24.10 7.21 16.15
N GLY A 137 -24.39 7.05 14.85
CA GLY A 137 -24.88 8.15 14.00
C GLY A 137 -23.98 9.39 13.96
N ARG A 138 -22.67 9.21 14.20
CA ARG A 138 -21.70 10.32 14.25
C ARG A 138 -21.51 10.97 12.86
N ALA A 139 -21.00 12.21 12.85
CA ALA A 139 -20.75 12.97 11.62
C ALA A 139 -19.98 12.14 10.56
N PRO A 140 -20.41 12.18 9.27
CA PRO A 140 -19.95 11.26 8.24
C PRO A 140 -18.43 11.32 8.00
N MET A 141 -17.83 10.17 7.73
CA MET A 141 -16.43 10.14 7.28
C MET A 141 -16.29 10.90 5.96
N SER A 142 -15.14 11.55 5.78
CA SER A 142 -14.80 12.15 4.49
C SER A 142 -14.81 11.09 3.40
N ARG A 143 -15.15 11.51 2.17
CA ARG A 143 -15.16 10.62 0.99
C ARG A 143 -13.82 9.90 0.82
N GLY A 144 -12.70 10.61 1.00
CA GLY A 144 -11.35 10.03 0.92
C GLY A 144 -11.11 8.93 1.96
N ALA A 145 -11.60 9.09 3.20
CA ALA A 145 -11.45 8.06 4.22
C ALA A 145 -12.28 6.81 3.91
N LYS A 146 -13.48 6.96 3.33
CA LYS A 146 -14.31 5.83 2.87
C LYS A 146 -13.62 5.07 1.74
N VAL A 147 -13.11 5.78 0.73
CA VAL A 147 -12.38 5.20 -0.40
C VAL A 147 -11.14 4.46 0.09
N ASN A 148 -10.36 5.04 1.00
CA ASN A 148 -9.18 4.39 1.56
C ASN A 148 -9.53 3.08 2.28
N ILE A 149 -10.58 3.07 3.12
CA ILE A 149 -11.03 1.83 3.77
C ILE A 149 -11.50 0.80 2.73
N ALA A 150 -12.26 1.22 1.72
CA ALA A 150 -12.76 0.31 0.68
C ALA A 150 -11.62 -0.33 -0.12
N VAL A 151 -10.64 0.47 -0.54
CA VAL A 151 -9.46 -0.02 -1.30
C VAL A 151 -8.62 -0.99 -0.45
N ASN A 152 -8.38 -0.67 0.82
CA ASN A 152 -7.64 -1.57 1.71
C ASN A 152 -8.39 -2.87 1.99
N ALA A 153 -9.72 -2.80 2.16
CA ALA A 153 -10.54 -3.99 2.31
C ALA A 153 -10.53 -4.86 1.05
N ALA A 154 -10.62 -4.23 -0.13
CA ALA A 154 -10.57 -4.92 -1.42
C ALA A 154 -9.23 -5.64 -1.61
N ILE A 155 -8.09 -4.96 -1.39
CA ILE A 155 -6.77 -5.58 -1.47
C ILE A 155 -6.60 -6.70 -0.45
N ALA A 156 -7.03 -6.49 0.80
CA ALA A 156 -6.91 -7.53 1.82
C ALA A 156 -7.71 -8.79 1.43
N ALA A 157 -8.95 -8.61 0.95
CA ALA A 157 -9.80 -9.72 0.54
C ALA A 157 -9.23 -10.46 -0.68
N THR A 158 -8.83 -9.75 -1.73
CA THR A 158 -8.28 -10.36 -2.94
C THR A 158 -6.93 -11.01 -2.69
N PHE A 159 -6.08 -10.40 -1.87
CA PHE A 159 -4.84 -11.03 -1.41
C PHE A 159 -5.11 -12.32 -0.64
N LEU A 160 -6.05 -12.33 0.32
CA LEU A 160 -6.37 -13.54 1.08
C LEU A 160 -6.88 -14.67 0.17
N LEU A 161 -7.79 -14.36 -0.76
CA LEU A 161 -8.30 -15.36 -1.72
C LEU A 161 -7.18 -15.91 -2.61
N THR A 162 -6.28 -15.04 -3.10
CA THR A 162 -5.11 -15.42 -3.90
C THR A 162 -4.12 -16.26 -3.08
N ALA A 163 -3.82 -15.85 -1.85
CA ALA A 163 -2.87 -16.54 -0.98
C ALA A 163 -3.40 -17.92 -0.54
N ILE A 164 -4.67 -18.02 -0.15
CA ILE A 164 -5.28 -19.29 0.27
C ILE A 164 -5.29 -20.29 -0.90
N SER A 165 -5.71 -19.85 -2.08
CA SER A 165 -5.70 -20.70 -3.28
C SER A 165 -4.28 -21.05 -3.74
N GLY A 166 -3.32 -20.12 -3.60
CA GLY A 166 -1.89 -20.38 -3.88
C GLY A 166 -1.30 -21.41 -2.92
N ILE A 167 -1.59 -21.30 -1.63
CA ILE A 167 -1.21 -22.29 -0.61
C ILE A 167 -1.82 -23.64 -0.94
N TYR A 168 -3.09 -23.70 -1.36
CA TYR A 168 -3.70 -24.94 -1.85
C TYR A 168 -2.87 -25.56 -2.99
N PHE A 169 -2.41 -24.79 -3.97
CA PHE A 169 -1.58 -25.31 -5.05
C PHE A 169 -0.17 -25.77 -4.65
N LEU A 170 0.39 -25.21 -3.57
CA LEU A 170 1.67 -25.68 -3.02
C LEU A 170 1.59 -27.09 -2.44
N PHE A 171 0.44 -27.44 -1.85
CA PHE A 171 0.27 -28.70 -1.12
C PHE A 171 -0.57 -29.74 -1.86
N VAL A 172 -1.34 -29.35 -2.89
CA VAL A 172 -2.16 -30.27 -3.68
C VAL A 172 -1.56 -30.47 -5.08
N PRO A 173 -0.87 -31.60 -5.31
CA PRO A 173 -0.07 -31.82 -6.52
C PRO A 173 -0.90 -31.77 -7.80
N GLY A 174 -0.26 -31.35 -8.89
CA GLY A 174 -0.75 -31.40 -10.27
C GLY A 174 -1.15 -32.81 -10.73
N GLY A 175 -2.04 -32.92 -11.72
CA GLY A 175 -2.20 -34.16 -12.49
C GLY A 175 -3.62 -34.69 -12.65
N SER A 176 -3.74 -35.79 -13.39
CA SER A 176 -4.96 -36.60 -13.48
C SER A 176 -5.25 -37.25 -12.13
N GLY A 177 -6.54 -37.28 -11.74
CA GLY A 177 -6.96 -37.85 -10.45
C GLY A 177 -6.77 -36.94 -9.23
N ARG A 178 -6.60 -35.63 -9.44
CA ARG A 178 -6.52 -34.63 -8.36
C ARG A 178 -7.70 -34.74 -7.39
N PRO A 179 -7.46 -34.84 -6.07
CA PRO A 179 -8.53 -34.90 -5.09
C PRO A 179 -9.30 -33.57 -5.04
N THR A 180 -10.61 -33.65 -4.82
CA THR A 180 -11.43 -32.47 -4.54
C THR A 180 -11.29 -32.12 -3.06
N VAL A 181 -10.75 -30.94 -2.76
CA VAL A 181 -10.60 -30.42 -1.39
C VAL A 181 -11.40 -29.13 -1.28
N VAL A 182 -12.54 -29.16 -0.60
CA VAL A 182 -13.55 -28.07 -0.51
C VAL A 182 -14.18 -27.71 -1.85
N PHE A 183 -13.37 -27.35 -2.85
CA PHE A 183 -13.77 -27.06 -4.22
C PHE A 183 -12.99 -27.92 -5.24
N SER A 184 -13.49 -27.96 -6.47
CA SER A 184 -12.78 -28.61 -7.58
C SER A 184 -11.44 -27.91 -7.87
N PRO A 185 -10.45 -28.60 -8.46
CA PRO A 185 -9.20 -27.96 -8.87
C PRO A 185 -9.41 -26.76 -9.80
N THR A 186 -10.39 -26.83 -10.70
CA THR A 186 -10.77 -25.71 -11.59
C THR A 186 -11.33 -24.53 -10.82
N THR A 187 -12.15 -24.76 -9.79
CA THR A 187 -12.69 -23.68 -8.96
C THR A 187 -11.58 -22.97 -8.18
N TRP A 188 -10.62 -23.72 -7.63
CA TRP A 188 -9.44 -23.12 -6.98
C TRP A 188 -8.62 -22.27 -7.95
N ASP A 189 -8.47 -22.72 -9.19
CA ASP A 189 -7.77 -21.98 -10.25
C ASP A 189 -8.48 -20.67 -10.61
N LEU A 190 -9.80 -20.72 -10.74
CA LEU A 190 -10.61 -19.52 -10.97
C LEU A 190 -10.52 -18.54 -9.79
N ILE A 191 -10.55 -19.03 -8.54
CA ILE A 191 -10.40 -18.19 -7.36
C ILE A 191 -9.03 -17.50 -7.37
N HIS A 192 -7.94 -18.26 -7.58
CA HIS A 192 -6.59 -17.71 -7.60
C HIS A 192 -6.41 -16.67 -8.69
N THR A 193 -6.85 -17.01 -9.91
CA THR A 193 -6.71 -16.19 -11.10
C THR A 193 -7.48 -14.88 -10.96
N TRP A 194 -8.78 -14.93 -10.67
CA TRP A 194 -9.59 -13.71 -10.64
C TRP A 194 -9.35 -12.86 -9.41
N ALA A 195 -9.04 -13.47 -8.24
CA ALA A 195 -8.61 -12.71 -7.09
C ALA A 195 -7.24 -12.04 -7.35
N GLY A 196 -6.30 -12.73 -8.00
CA GLY A 196 -5.00 -12.19 -8.37
C GLY A 196 -5.13 -11.01 -9.34
N VAL A 197 -5.95 -11.14 -10.40
CA VAL A 197 -6.24 -10.05 -11.35
C VAL A 197 -6.85 -8.84 -10.64
N ALA A 198 -7.85 -9.06 -9.78
CA ALA A 198 -8.47 -7.99 -9.01
C ALA A 198 -7.48 -7.33 -8.03
N MET A 199 -6.57 -8.10 -7.43
CA MET A 199 -5.49 -7.58 -6.58
C MET A 199 -4.52 -6.71 -7.38
N ILE A 200 -4.07 -7.16 -8.56
CA ILE A 200 -3.20 -6.39 -9.46
C ILE A 200 -3.87 -5.07 -9.86
N ALA A 201 -5.18 -5.08 -10.15
CA ALA A 201 -5.92 -3.87 -10.49
C ALA A 201 -6.09 -2.89 -9.30
N ALA A 202 -6.27 -3.40 -8.08
CA ALA A 202 -6.45 -2.59 -6.88
C ALA A 202 -5.13 -2.03 -6.31
N ALA A 203 -4.01 -2.75 -6.50
CA ALA A 203 -2.70 -2.40 -5.95
C ALA A 203 -2.20 -1.00 -6.34
N PRO A 204 -2.32 -0.53 -7.60
CA PRO A 204 -1.96 0.84 -7.97
C PRO A 204 -2.74 1.90 -7.18
N VAL A 205 -4.04 1.69 -6.98
CA VAL A 205 -4.89 2.65 -6.25
C VAL A 205 -4.47 2.72 -4.78
N HIS A 206 -4.18 1.57 -4.16
CA HIS A 206 -3.63 1.54 -2.81
C HIS A 206 -2.27 2.24 -2.75
N PHE A 207 -1.36 1.93 -3.68
CA PHE A 207 -0.05 2.57 -3.73
C PHE A 207 -0.15 4.09 -3.87
N CYS A 208 -1.06 4.59 -4.72
CA CYS A 208 -1.35 6.02 -4.85
C CYS A 208 -1.83 6.66 -3.53
N ASN A 209 -2.65 5.97 -2.73
CA ASN A 209 -3.08 6.48 -1.41
C ASN A 209 -1.89 6.65 -0.44
N HIS A 210 -0.81 5.89 -0.65
CA HIS A 210 0.41 5.93 0.16
C HIS A 210 1.51 6.85 -0.42
N TRP A 211 1.32 7.42 -1.61
CA TRP A 211 2.35 8.14 -2.36
C TRP A 211 3.06 9.27 -1.58
N GLY A 212 2.30 10.05 -0.80
CA GLY A 212 2.85 11.13 0.01
C GLY A 212 3.78 10.64 1.13
N TRP A 213 3.55 9.45 1.66
CA TRP A 213 4.47 8.81 2.61
C TRP A 213 5.70 8.26 1.89
N VAL A 214 5.51 7.56 0.75
CA VAL A 214 6.58 6.96 -0.05
C VAL A 214 7.61 8.02 -0.43
N THR A 215 7.19 9.09 -1.11
CA THR A 215 8.09 10.18 -1.53
C THR A 215 8.83 10.79 -0.34
N LYS A 216 8.11 11.15 0.72
CA LYS A 216 8.67 11.80 1.91
C LYS A 216 9.70 10.94 2.64
N VAL A 217 9.42 9.65 2.85
CA VAL A 217 10.32 8.75 3.56
C VAL A 217 11.50 8.37 2.69
N THR A 218 11.28 8.12 1.39
CA THR A 218 12.35 7.82 0.43
C THR A 218 13.38 8.96 0.36
N THR A 219 12.94 10.22 0.22
CA THR A 219 13.88 11.36 0.21
C THR A 219 14.71 11.40 1.49
N LYS A 220 14.10 11.17 2.66
CA LYS A 220 14.82 11.15 3.94
C LYS A 220 15.72 9.93 4.10
N PHE A 221 15.34 8.78 3.56
CA PHE A 221 16.10 7.55 3.65
C PHE A 221 17.46 7.68 2.96
N PHE A 222 17.47 8.30 1.77
CA PHE A 222 18.69 8.52 1.00
C PHE A 222 19.47 9.78 1.42
N ALA A 223 18.84 10.76 2.07
CA ALA A 223 19.52 11.95 2.58
C ALA A 223 20.11 11.78 4.00
N ALA A 224 19.65 10.80 4.78
CA ALA A 224 20.03 10.67 6.19
C ALA A 224 21.23 9.72 6.41
N PRO A 225 22.25 10.12 7.18
CA PRO A 225 23.30 9.23 7.65
C PRO A 225 22.71 8.03 8.42
N VAL A 226 23.33 6.85 8.30
CA VAL A 226 22.94 5.66 9.07
C VAL A 226 23.04 5.95 10.57
N PRO A 227 21.97 5.77 11.37
CA PRO A 227 22.05 5.94 12.81
C PRO A 227 23.14 5.03 13.38
N GLN A 228 24.18 5.61 13.99
CA GLN A 228 25.22 4.84 14.64
C GLN A 228 24.65 4.20 15.92
N PRO A 229 24.86 2.89 16.15
CA PRO A 229 24.53 2.27 17.42
C PRO A 229 25.52 2.75 18.48
N GLY A 230 25.03 3.56 19.43
CA GLY A 230 25.76 3.92 20.65
C GLY A 230 26.54 5.23 20.58
N SER A 231 25.88 6.35 20.89
CA SER A 231 26.53 7.34 21.76
C SER A 231 25.87 7.19 23.13
N SER A 232 26.34 6.21 23.90
CA SER A 232 26.14 6.18 25.35
C SER A 232 26.51 7.56 25.86
N ARG A 233 25.52 8.33 26.29
CA ARG A 233 25.75 9.61 26.92
C ARG A 233 26.50 9.29 28.21
N SER A 234 27.83 9.40 28.21
CA SER A 234 28.62 9.35 29.44
C SER A 234 28.09 10.47 30.31
N THR A 235 27.30 10.10 31.31
CA THR A 235 26.91 10.95 32.41
C THR A 235 28.21 11.39 33.07
N MET A 236 28.64 12.63 32.81
CA MET A 236 29.66 13.29 33.62
C MET A 236 29.05 13.45 35.02
N THR A 237 29.45 12.57 35.92
CA THR A 237 29.36 12.78 37.36
C THR A 237 30.38 13.86 37.70
N THR A 238 29.92 15.10 37.84
CA THR A 238 30.74 16.14 38.47
C THR A 238 30.71 15.88 39.97
N GLN A 239 31.88 15.54 40.53
CA GLN A 239 32.14 15.68 41.97
C GLN A 239 32.37 17.15 42.31
#